data_AF-A0A4Q0ZDV0-F1
#
_entry.id   AF-A0A4Q0ZDV0-F1
#
_cell.length_a   1.000
_cell.length_b   1.000
_cell.length_c   1.000
_cell.angle_alpha   90.00
_cell.angle_beta   90.00
_cell.angle_gamma   90.00
#
_symmetry.space_group_name_H-M   'P 1'
#
loop_
_entity.id
_entity.type
_entity.pdbx_description
1 polymer ?
#
loop_
_entity_poly.entity_id
_entity_poly.type
_entity_poly.pdbx_seq_one_letter_code
_entity_poly.pdbx_strand_id
1 'polypeptide(L)'
;MSLIKCPECEHEILSRIGTICPNCGHMVGYFEGDKNRKKYGKFFAISLFVPFINFVLVLLSSFNKTSLIVASVIFVVLAFLSSPIRYKDIFVTKFEKILFWGIWLGANTLIAVMIYNLMHKFVN
;
A
#
# COMPACT_ATOMS: atom_id res chain seq x y z
N MET A 1 23.97 9.07 15.23
CA MET A 1 23.70 9.00 13.77
C MET A 1 24.62 7.95 13.20
N SER A 2 24.10 7.05 12.37
CA SER A 2 24.90 6.00 11.71
C SER A 2 25.66 6.58 10.51
N LEU A 3 26.93 6.21 10.41
CA LEU A 3 27.76 6.42 9.22
C LEU A 3 27.62 5.19 8.32
N ILE A 4 27.50 5.40 7.01
CA ILE A 4 27.51 4.34 6.00
C ILE A 4 28.69 4.58 5.07
N LYS A 5 29.25 3.51 4.51
CA LYS A 5 30.23 3.63 3.43
C LYS A 5 29.50 3.97 2.13
N CYS A 6 30.00 4.96 1.41
CA CYS A 6 29.52 5.29 0.09
C CYS A 6 29.66 4.07 -0.84
N PRO A 7 28.62 3.68 -1.60
CA PRO A 7 28.68 2.51 -2.47
C PRO A 7 29.68 2.67 -3.63
N GLU A 8 30.05 3.90 -4.00
CA GLU A 8 30.96 4.16 -5.12
C GLU A 8 32.42 4.37 -4.71
N CYS A 9 32.67 5.02 -3.57
CA CYS A 9 34.03 5.41 -3.17
C CYS A 9 34.41 4.94 -1.75
N GLU A 10 33.57 4.12 -1.11
CA GLU A 10 33.73 3.58 0.25
C GLU A 10 33.93 4.61 1.37
N HIS A 11 33.86 5.90 1.05
CA HIS A 11 34.01 7.00 1.99
C HIS A 11 32.86 7.02 2.99
N GLU A 12 33.16 7.29 4.26
CA GLU A 12 32.14 7.34 5.32
C GLU A 12 31.28 8.60 5.17
N ILE A 13 29.99 8.40 4.92
CA ILE A 13 29.00 9.46 4.77
C ILE A 13 27.87 9.24 5.75
N LEU A 14 27.14 10.31 6.08
CA LEU A 14 25.95 10.21 6.91
C LEU A 14 24.89 9.36 6.21
N SER A 15 24.26 8.44 6.93
CA SER A 15 23.17 7.61 6.41
C SER A 15 21.86 8.36 6.18
N ARG A 16 21.90 9.70 6.09
CA ARG A 16 20.73 10.55 5.91
C ARG A 16 20.42 10.65 4.42
N ILE A 17 19.15 10.47 4.08
CA ILE A 17 18.65 10.65 2.71
C ILE A 17 18.96 12.06 2.22
N GLY A 18 19.46 12.17 0.99
CA GLY A 18 19.87 13.44 0.39
C GLY A 18 21.28 13.89 0.79
N THR A 19 22.04 13.11 1.55
CA THR A 19 23.47 13.38 1.77
C THR A 19 24.21 13.15 0.46
N ILE A 20 24.92 14.17 -0.02
CA ILE A 20 25.78 14.06 -1.19
C ILE A 20 27.18 13.69 -0.70
N CYS A 21 27.75 12.62 -1.26
CA CYS A 21 29.12 12.24 -0.96
C CYS A 21 30.07 13.32 -1.47
N PRO A 22 30.94 13.88 -0.60
CA PRO A 22 31.84 14.96 -1.01
C PRO A 22 32.92 14.51 -2.00
N ASN A 23 33.19 13.21 -2.09
CA ASN A 23 34.30 12.68 -2.90
C ASN A 23 33.88 12.25 -4.32
N CYS A 24 32.70 11.63 -4.47
CA CYS A 24 32.21 11.13 -5.76
C CYS A 24 30.93 11.83 -6.26
N GLY A 25 30.32 12.70 -5.46
CA GLY A 25 29.05 13.36 -5.81
C GLY A 25 27.82 12.44 -5.72
N HIS A 26 28.00 11.18 -5.30
CA HIS A 26 26.91 10.21 -5.12
C HIS A 26 25.91 10.68 -4.06
N MET A 27 24.62 10.76 -4.42
CA MET A 27 23.56 11.17 -3.50
C MET A 27 22.93 9.95 -2.84
N VAL A 28 22.92 9.92 -1.50
CA VAL A 28 22.25 8.87 -0.72
C VAL A 28 20.74 8.91 -0.99
N GLY A 29 20.29 8.02 -1.85
CA GLY A 29 18.87 7.87 -2.19
C GLY A 29 18.08 7.18 -1.09
N TYR A 30 16.76 7.41 -1.05
CA TYR A 30 15.83 6.73 -0.13
C TYR A 30 15.84 5.20 -0.27
N PHE A 31 16.34 4.67 -1.40
CA PHE A 31 16.20 3.26 -1.78
C PHE A 31 17.51 2.58 -2.19
N GLU A 32 18.66 3.12 -1.84
CA GLU A 32 19.95 2.55 -2.22
C GLU A 32 20.27 1.28 -1.43
N GLY A 33 20.47 0.17 -2.15
CA GLY A 33 20.86 -1.14 -1.60
C GLY A 33 19.77 -1.88 -0.84
N ASP A 34 18.58 -1.30 -0.65
CA ASP A 34 17.70 -1.75 0.42
C ASP A 34 16.64 -2.78 -0.03
N LYS A 35 16.60 -3.95 0.63
CA LYS A 35 15.53 -4.97 0.45
C LYS A 35 14.14 -4.37 0.71
N ASN A 36 14.08 -3.27 1.45
CA ASN A 36 12.88 -2.53 1.78
C ASN A 36 12.25 -1.84 0.55
N ARG A 37 13.03 -1.44 -0.47
CA ARG A 37 12.50 -0.85 -1.72
C ARG A 37 11.50 -1.77 -2.42
N LYS A 38 11.89 -3.04 -2.61
CA LYS A 38 11.05 -4.03 -3.30
C LYS A 38 9.78 -4.33 -2.50
N LYS A 39 9.90 -4.41 -1.17
CA LYS A 39 8.76 -4.62 -0.27
C LYS A 39 7.79 -3.43 -0.29
N TYR A 40 8.32 -2.21 -0.24
CA TYR A 40 7.53 -0.97 -0.32
C TYR A 40 6.78 -0.87 -1.65
N GLY A 41 7.48 -1.04 -2.78
CA GLY A 41 6.85 -1.01 -4.10
C GLY A 41 5.75 -2.06 -4.26
N LYS A 42 5.97 -3.27 -3.72
CA LYS A 42 4.95 -4.33 -3.69
C LYS A 42 3.73 -3.93 -2.85
N PHE A 43 3.94 -3.38 -1.66
CA PHE A 43 2.85 -2.92 -0.80
C PHE A 43 2.06 -1.77 -1.43
N PHE A 44 2.75 -0.81 -2.04
CA PHE A 44 2.14 0.31 -2.76
C PHE A 44 1.23 -0.20 -3.89
N ALA A 45 1.74 -1.14 -4.71
CA ALA A 45 0.96 -1.76 -5.76
C ALA A 45 -0.27 -2.49 -5.20
N ILE A 46 -0.10 -3.33 -4.17
CA ILE A 46 -1.22 -4.04 -3.52
C ILE A 46 -2.28 -3.06 -3.02
N SER A 47 -1.86 -1.96 -2.40
CA SER A 47 -2.77 -0.96 -1.81
C SER A 47 -3.63 -0.24 -2.85
N LEU A 48 -3.16 -0.12 -4.09
CA LEU A 48 -3.89 0.49 -5.20
C LEU A 48 -4.71 -0.53 -6.01
N PHE A 49 -4.11 -1.68 -6.35
CA PHE A 49 -4.75 -2.66 -7.22
C PHE A 49 -5.84 -3.46 -6.51
N VAL A 50 -5.66 -3.81 -5.23
CA VAL A 50 -6.66 -4.60 -4.49
C VAL A 50 -8.03 -3.90 -4.40
N PRO A 51 -8.14 -2.63 -3.97
CA PRO A 51 -9.44 -1.96 -3.95
C PRO A 51 -10.05 -1.84 -5.35
N PHE A 52 -9.23 -1.63 -6.39
CA PHE A 52 -9.72 -1.61 -7.77
C PHE A 52 -10.30 -2.97 -8.22
N ILE A 53 -9.60 -4.07 -7.95
CA ILE A 53 -10.08 -5.42 -8.25
C ILE A 53 -11.37 -5.71 -7.48
N ASN A 54 -11.42 -5.35 -6.20
CA ASN A 54 -12.63 -5.50 -5.38
C ASN A 54 -13.81 -4.71 -5.96
N PHE A 55 -13.59 -3.48 -6.39
CA PHE A 55 -14.60 -2.66 -7.03
C PHE A 55 -15.17 -3.34 -8.29
N VAL A 56 -14.31 -3.80 -9.20
CA VAL A 56 -14.72 -4.50 -10.42
C VAL A 56 -15.46 -5.80 -10.10
N LEU A 57 -14.95 -6.59 -9.15
CA LEU A 57 -15.57 -7.85 -8.73
C LEU A 57 -16.98 -7.62 -8.21
N VAL A 58 -17.17 -6.63 -7.32
CA VAL A 58 -18.49 -6.30 -6.78
C VAL A 58 -19.43 -5.82 -7.88
N LEU A 59 -18.98 -4.96 -8.80
CA LEU A 59 -19.78 -4.52 -9.94
C LEU A 59 -20.24 -5.68 -10.81
N LEU A 60 -19.35 -6.60 -11.19
CA LEU A 60 -19.69 -7.75 -12.02
C LEU A 60 -20.59 -8.75 -11.29
N SER A 61 -20.50 -8.82 -9.96
CA SER A 61 -21.35 -9.69 -9.14
C SER A 61 -22.76 -9.13 -8.91
N SER A 62 -23.00 -7.86 -9.26
CA SER A 62 -24.22 -7.12 -8.93
C SER A 62 -25.50 -7.62 -9.63
N PHE A 63 -25.42 -8.57 -10.56
CA PHE A 63 -26.58 -9.13 -11.25
C PHE A 63 -27.34 -10.17 -10.44
N ASN A 64 -26.70 -10.82 -9.46
CA ASN A 64 -27.32 -11.89 -8.69
C ASN A 64 -26.96 -11.77 -7.20
N LYS A 65 -27.96 -11.91 -6.32
CA LYS A 65 -27.81 -11.82 -4.86
C LYS A 65 -26.77 -12.80 -4.31
N THR A 66 -26.75 -14.04 -4.79
CA THR A 66 -25.76 -15.03 -4.33
C THR A 66 -24.34 -14.67 -4.75
N SER A 67 -24.16 -14.21 -5.99
CA SER A 67 -22.86 -13.73 -6.49
C SER A 67 -22.36 -12.52 -5.69
N LEU A 68 -23.25 -11.57 -5.38
CA LEU A 68 -22.93 -10.39 -4.59
C LEU A 68 -22.50 -10.74 -3.16
N ILE A 69 -23.15 -11.73 -2.52
CA ILE A 69 -22.73 -12.23 -1.20
C ILE A 69 -21.33 -12.83 -1.27
N VAL A 70 -21.05 -13.67 -2.28
CA VAL A 70 -19.72 -14.26 -2.48
C VAL A 70 -18.66 -13.18 -2.71
N ALA A 71 -18.94 -12.20 -3.56
CA ALA A 71 -18.04 -11.07 -3.81
C ALA A 71 -17.79 -10.25 -2.53
N SER A 72 -18.80 -10.08 -1.68
CA SER A 72 -18.66 -9.37 -0.40
C SER A 72 -17.73 -10.10 0.57
N VAL A 73 -17.79 -11.44 0.62
CA VAL A 73 -16.86 -12.25 1.42
C VAL A 73 -15.43 -12.11 0.89
N ILE A 74 -15.24 -12.21 -0.43
CA ILE A 74 -13.94 -12.03 -1.07
C ILE A 74 -13.38 -10.63 -0.80
N PHE A 75 -14.24 -9.60 -0.86
CA PHE A 75 -13.87 -8.22 -0.53
C PHE A 75 -13.29 -8.11 0.88
N VAL A 76 -13.94 -8.67 1.90
CA VAL A 76 -13.45 -8.62 3.29
C VAL A 76 -12.09 -9.30 3.43
N VAL A 77 -11.89 -10.46 2.78
CA VAL A 77 -10.61 -11.17 2.77
C VAL A 77 -9.52 -10.32 2.13
N LEU A 78 -9.76 -9.78 0.94
CA LEU A 78 -8.79 -8.96 0.21
C LEU A 78 -8.51 -7.62 0.92
N ALA A 79 -9.50 -7.00 1.56
CA ALA A 79 -9.33 -5.80 2.37
C ALA A 79 -8.41 -6.08 3.57
N PHE A 80 -8.58 -7.22 4.25
CA PHE A 80 -7.68 -7.62 5.34
C PHE A 80 -6.25 -7.88 4.86
N LEU A 81 -6.09 -8.59 3.72
CA LEU A 81 -4.77 -8.89 3.15
C LEU A 81 -4.00 -7.63 2.71
N SER A 82 -4.72 -6.63 2.18
CA SER A 82 -4.15 -5.34 1.75
C SER A 82 -3.96 -4.32 2.87
N SER A 83 -4.37 -4.65 4.10
CA SER A 83 -4.33 -3.70 5.21
C SER A 83 -2.91 -3.21 5.55
N PRO A 84 -2.72 -1.90 5.81
CA PRO A 84 -1.45 -1.34 6.27
C PRO A 84 -0.94 -1.97 7.58
N ILE A 85 -1.83 -2.60 8.36
CA ILE A 85 -1.52 -3.31 9.61
C ILE A 85 -0.50 -4.43 9.38
N ARG A 86 -0.55 -5.12 8.23
CA ARG A 86 0.37 -6.23 7.92
C ARG A 86 1.76 -5.78 7.47
N TYR A 87 1.91 -4.49 7.17
CA TYR A 87 3.12 -3.93 6.58
C TYR A 87 3.71 -2.80 7.44
N LYS A 88 3.49 -2.86 8.75
CA LYS A 88 3.92 -1.83 9.72
C LYS A 88 5.42 -1.50 9.63
N ASP A 89 6.24 -2.49 9.29
CA ASP A 89 7.71 -2.37 9.26
C ASP A 89 8.23 -1.71 7.97
N ILE A 90 7.34 -1.42 7.00
CA ILE A 90 7.71 -0.81 5.73
C ILE A 90 7.70 0.74 5.79
N PHE A 91 6.96 1.31 6.73
CA PHE A 91 6.79 2.76 6.82
C PHE A 91 7.96 3.39 7.56
N VAL A 92 8.69 4.28 6.88
CA VAL A 92 9.83 4.99 7.48
C VAL A 92 9.34 6.25 8.22
N THR A 93 8.30 6.90 7.68
CA THR A 93 7.78 8.16 8.22
C THR A 93 6.38 8.02 8.81
N LYS A 94 6.07 8.83 9.83
CA LYS A 94 4.72 8.93 10.40
C LYS A 94 3.69 9.37 9.35
N PHE A 95 4.10 10.22 8.42
CA PHE A 95 3.26 10.71 7.32
C PHE A 95 2.83 9.58 6.39
N GLU A 96 3.75 8.73 5.91
CA GLU A 96 3.42 7.58 5.06
C GLU A 96 2.39 6.68 5.73
N LYS A 97 2.60 6.36 7.01
CA LYS A 97 1.68 5.50 7.75
C LYS A 97 0.26 6.06 7.79
N ILE A 98 0.11 7.37 8.00
CA ILE A 98 -1.20 8.06 7.99
C ILE A 98 -1.79 8.05 6.57
N LEU A 99 -0.99 8.38 5.55
CA LEU A 99 -1.42 8.43 4.16
C LEU A 99 -1.96 7.08 3.67
N PHE A 100 -1.24 5.98 3.90
CA PHE A 100 -1.69 4.65 3.48
C PHE A 100 -2.89 4.15 4.28
N TRP A 101 -2.99 4.50 5.56
CA TRP A 101 -4.20 4.24 6.33
C TRP A 101 -5.41 5.01 5.78
N GLY A 102 -5.22 6.28 5.41
CA GLY A 102 -6.27 7.09 4.81
C GLY A 102 -6.74 6.54 3.46
N ILE A 103 -5.80 6.17 2.58
CA ILE A 103 -6.13 5.57 1.27
C ILE A 103 -6.86 4.24 1.46
N TRP A 104 -6.37 3.36 2.33
CA TRP A 104 -6.99 2.06 2.58
C TRP A 104 -8.38 2.19 3.19
N LEU A 105 -8.56 3.04 4.21
CA LEU A 105 -9.88 3.27 4.82
C LEU A 105 -10.84 3.89 3.81
N GLY A 106 -10.41 4.93 3.10
CA GLY A 106 -11.24 5.64 2.12
C GLY A 106 -11.74 4.69 1.03
N ALA A 107 -10.83 3.94 0.40
CA ALA A 107 -11.18 3.03 -0.69
C ALA A 107 -12.13 1.91 -0.23
N ASN A 108 -11.84 1.25 0.90
CA ASN A 108 -12.69 0.16 1.39
C ASN A 108 -14.05 0.65 1.90
N THR A 109 -14.13 1.86 2.46
CA THR A 109 -15.40 2.45 2.91
C THR A 109 -16.32 2.71 1.73
N LEU A 110 -15.80 3.27 0.63
CA LEU A 110 -16.59 3.50 -0.58
C LEU A 110 -17.14 2.19 -1.17
N ILE A 111 -16.32 1.14 -1.21
CA ILE A 111 -16.74 -0.18 -1.69
C ILE A 111 -17.78 -0.80 -0.74
N ALA A 112 -17.61 -0.66 0.58
CA ALA A 112 -18.57 -1.15 1.56
C ALA A 112 -19.94 -0.46 1.42
N VAL A 113 -19.96 0.86 1.22
CA VAL A 113 -21.21 1.61 0.95
C VAL A 113 -21.86 1.15 -0.36
N MET A 114 -21.06 0.92 -1.41
CA MET A 114 -21.57 0.37 -2.67
C MET A 114 -22.20 -1.01 -2.47
N ILE A 115 -21.54 -1.93 -1.75
CA ILE A 115 -22.08 -3.25 -1.41
C ILE A 115 -23.41 -3.10 -0.64
N TYR A 116 -23.45 -2.23 0.37
CA TYR A 116 -24.66 -1.98 1.16
C TYR A 116 -25.83 -1.53 0.26
N ASN A 117 -25.61 -0.55 -0.61
CA ASN A 117 -26.63 -0.05 -1.53
C ASN A 117 -27.12 -1.13 -2.51
N LEU A 118 -26.20 -1.95 -3.04
CA LEU A 118 -26.55 -3.06 -3.93
C LEU A 118 -27.33 -4.16 -3.19
N MET A 119 -26.95 -4.48 -1.96
CA MET A 119 -27.68 -5.45 -1.13
C MET A 119 -29.10 -4.98 -0.82
N HIS A 120 -29.27 -3.69 -0.52
CA HIS A 120 -30.59 -3.10 -0.28
C HIS A 120 -31.49 -3.16 -1.52
N LYS A 121 -30.93 -3.01 -2.73
CA LYS A 121 -31.65 -3.19 -3.99
C LYS A 121 -32.23 -4.60 -4.19
N PHE A 122 -31.66 -5.63 -3.55
CA PHE A 122 -32.15 -7.02 -3.64
C PHE A 122 -33.15 -7.41 -2.53
N VAL A 123 -33.35 -6.53 -1.55
CA VAL A 123 -34.29 -6.74 -0.44
C VAL A 123 -35.62 -6.04 -0.71
N ASN A 124 -35.58 -4.83 -1.28
CA ASN A 124 -36.74 -4.11 -1.81
C ASN A 124 -37.06 -4.54 -3.24
#